data_AF-A0A2G9UB52-F1
#
_entry.id   AF-A0A2G9UB52-F1
#
_cell.length_a   1.000
_cell.length_b   1.000
_cell.length_c   1.000
_cell.angle_alpha   90.00
_cell.angle_beta   90.00
_cell.angle_gamma   90.00
#
_symmetry.space_group_name_H-M   'P 1'
#
loop_
_entity.id
_entity.type
_entity.pdbx_description
1 polymer ?
#
loop_
_entity_poly.entity_id
_entity_poly.type
_entity_poly.pdbx_seq_one_letter_code
_entity_poly.pdbx_strand_id
1 'polypeptide(L)'
;LIGSKREALTDVPAVYFVSPTDENVDLLCEDLRQGMYDSFYINFISPLSRVRLENLASAAVHGGSDGQVQKIVDQYLNFISLEDDLFVLRRYSENSPMSYFAINDPSTSDDQMAAFIDSVADGLFAVCATMGIVPIIRCPKDNAAEHVAKRLDQKLRDNLRDARNNLFTIESVRAGQLNASRPLLIIADR
;
A
#
# COMPACT_ATOMS: atom_id res chain seq x y z
N LEU A 1 -3.73 -17.67 -9.10
CA LEU A 1 -3.12 -16.32 -8.98
C LEU A 1 -3.66 -15.48 -10.13
N ILE A 2 -3.63 -14.14 -10.08
CA ILE A 2 -4.19 -13.33 -11.19
C ILE A 2 -3.55 -13.67 -12.56
N GLY A 3 -2.26 -14.00 -12.58
CA GLY A 3 -1.53 -14.41 -13.79
C GLY A 3 -1.76 -15.86 -14.26
N SER A 4 -2.56 -16.67 -13.57
CA SER A 4 -2.93 -18.00 -14.08
C SER A 4 -4.11 -17.91 -15.04
N LYS A 5 -4.14 -18.79 -16.05
CA LYS A 5 -5.31 -18.93 -16.93
C LYS A 5 -6.55 -19.30 -16.11
N ARG A 6 -7.61 -18.52 -16.26
CA ARG A 6 -8.88 -18.66 -15.54
C ARG A 6 -10.02 -18.75 -16.56
N GLU A 7 -11.08 -19.45 -16.22
CA GLU A 7 -12.31 -19.51 -17.02
C GLU A 7 -13.27 -18.40 -16.58
N ALA A 8 -14.12 -17.94 -17.49
CA ALA A 8 -15.15 -16.96 -17.17
C ALA A 8 -16.23 -17.60 -16.29
N LEU A 9 -16.55 -16.94 -15.18
CA LEU A 9 -17.57 -17.34 -14.21
C LEU A 9 -18.56 -16.18 -14.06
N THR A 10 -19.37 -15.95 -15.10
CA THR A 10 -20.23 -14.77 -15.25
C THR A 10 -21.41 -14.72 -14.27
N ASP A 11 -21.57 -15.75 -13.44
CA ASP A 11 -22.59 -15.89 -12.40
C ASP A 11 -22.00 -15.81 -10.97
N VAL A 12 -20.70 -15.57 -10.84
CA VAL A 12 -19.98 -15.54 -9.56
C VAL A 12 -19.30 -14.19 -9.35
N PRO A 13 -19.41 -13.58 -8.16
CA PRO A 13 -18.65 -12.38 -7.81
C PRO A 13 -17.17 -12.70 -7.57
N ALA A 14 -16.28 -11.84 -8.05
CA ALA A 14 -14.84 -11.93 -7.83
C ALA A 14 -14.34 -10.88 -6.84
N VAL A 15 -13.46 -11.31 -5.93
CA VAL A 15 -12.73 -10.45 -5.01
C VAL A 15 -11.26 -10.48 -5.39
N TYR A 16 -10.74 -9.33 -5.82
CA TYR A 16 -9.32 -9.16 -6.09
C TYR A 16 -8.64 -8.59 -4.86
N PHE A 17 -7.53 -9.20 -4.47
CA PHE A 17 -6.60 -8.67 -3.48
C PHE A 17 -5.20 -8.71 -4.08
N VAL A 18 -4.73 -7.56 -4.59
CA VAL A 18 -3.56 -7.51 -5.47
C VAL A 18 -2.69 -6.29 -5.22
N SER A 19 -1.40 -6.40 -5.56
CA SER A 19 -0.52 -5.23 -5.63
C SER A 19 -0.90 -4.35 -6.82
N PRO A 20 -0.90 -3.01 -6.70
CA PRO A 20 -1.22 -2.12 -7.82
C PRO A 20 -0.03 -1.98 -8.80
N THR A 21 0.56 -3.08 -9.27
CA THR A 21 1.62 -3.07 -10.29
C THR A 21 1.02 -2.93 -11.69
N ASP A 22 1.81 -2.48 -12.67
CA ASP A 22 1.32 -2.37 -14.06
C ASP A 22 0.84 -3.72 -14.59
N GLU A 23 1.60 -4.79 -14.37
CA GLU A 23 1.21 -6.15 -14.75
C GLU A 23 -0.14 -6.57 -14.14
N ASN A 24 -0.35 -6.37 -12.84
CA ASN A 24 -1.60 -6.76 -12.19
C ASN A 24 -2.78 -5.90 -12.68
N VAL A 25 -2.56 -4.61 -12.92
CA VAL A 25 -3.57 -3.70 -13.45
C VAL A 25 -3.93 -4.07 -14.88
N ASP A 26 -2.97 -4.42 -15.72
CA ASP A 26 -3.20 -4.84 -17.10
C ASP A 26 -3.99 -6.15 -17.17
N LEU A 27 -3.66 -7.12 -16.31
CA LEU A 27 -4.42 -8.37 -16.19
C LEU A 27 -5.85 -8.11 -15.69
N LEU A 28 -6.03 -7.20 -14.72
CA LEU A 28 -7.35 -6.82 -14.24
C LEU A 28 -8.16 -6.09 -15.32
N CYS A 29 -7.52 -5.22 -16.10
CA CYS A 29 -8.11 -4.57 -17.27
C CYS A 29 -8.58 -5.59 -18.31
N GLU A 30 -7.84 -6.68 -18.51
CA GLU A 30 -8.25 -7.77 -19.41
C GLU A 30 -9.50 -8.49 -18.89
N ASP A 31 -9.50 -8.85 -17.61
CA ASP A 31 -10.64 -9.51 -16.97
C ASP A 31 -11.91 -8.66 -17.06
N LEU A 32 -11.78 -7.33 -16.90
CA LEU A 32 -12.86 -6.35 -17.06
C LEU A 32 -13.32 -6.26 -18.51
N ARG A 33 -12.41 -6.22 -19.49
CA ARG A 33 -12.75 -6.17 -20.92
C ARG A 33 -13.50 -7.42 -21.38
N GLN A 34 -13.20 -8.57 -20.78
CA GLN A 34 -13.87 -9.83 -21.09
C GLN A 34 -15.16 -10.05 -20.27
N GLY A 35 -15.44 -9.23 -19.26
CA GLY A 35 -16.59 -9.43 -18.37
C GLY A 35 -16.54 -10.78 -17.66
N MET A 36 -15.37 -11.17 -17.14
CA MET A 36 -15.13 -12.54 -16.64
C MET A 36 -16.01 -12.97 -15.47
N TYR A 37 -16.59 -12.04 -14.72
CA TYR A 37 -17.30 -12.31 -13.46
C TYR A 37 -18.60 -11.50 -13.41
N ASP A 38 -19.54 -11.94 -12.56
CA ASP A 38 -20.80 -11.21 -12.34
C ASP A 38 -20.55 -9.82 -11.74
N SER A 39 -19.64 -9.75 -10.76
CA SER A 39 -19.34 -8.55 -9.99
C SER A 39 -17.85 -8.50 -9.61
N PHE A 40 -17.26 -7.31 -9.60
CA PHE A 40 -15.84 -7.08 -9.28
C PHE A 40 -15.69 -6.26 -8.00
N TYR A 41 -15.01 -6.84 -7.01
CA TYR A 41 -14.57 -6.18 -5.78
C TYR A 41 -13.05 -6.09 -5.75
N ILE A 42 -12.51 -4.93 -6.10
CA ILE A 42 -11.08 -4.72 -6.31
C ILE A 42 -10.46 -4.11 -5.06
N ASN A 43 -9.50 -4.83 -4.46
CA ASN A 43 -8.79 -4.38 -3.27
C ASN A 43 -7.28 -4.34 -3.57
N PHE A 44 -6.72 -3.14 -3.57
CA PHE A 44 -5.28 -2.95 -3.73
C PHE A 44 -4.59 -2.95 -2.37
N ILE A 45 -3.44 -3.62 -2.24
CA ILE A 45 -2.69 -3.65 -0.98
C ILE A 45 -2.09 -2.28 -0.61
N SER A 46 -1.94 -1.39 -1.59
CA SER A 46 -1.39 -0.04 -1.43
C SER A 46 -2.12 0.91 -2.39
N PRO A 47 -2.01 2.24 -2.20
CA PRO A 47 -2.71 3.20 -3.03
C PRO A 47 -2.50 3.03 -4.54
N LEU A 48 -3.60 3.04 -5.30
CA LEU A 48 -3.57 3.04 -6.76
C LEU A 48 -3.30 4.45 -7.29
N SER A 49 -2.42 4.57 -8.29
CA SER A 49 -2.19 5.85 -8.96
C SER A 49 -3.40 6.27 -9.81
N ARG A 50 -3.59 7.58 -9.98
CA ARG A 50 -4.67 8.13 -10.83
C ARG A 50 -4.64 7.57 -12.25
N VAL A 51 -3.45 7.46 -12.85
CA VAL A 51 -3.28 6.92 -14.21
C VAL A 51 -3.77 5.47 -14.29
N ARG A 52 -3.41 4.63 -13.31
CA ARG A 52 -3.86 3.23 -13.27
C ARG A 52 -5.36 3.11 -13.02
N LEU A 53 -5.94 4.00 -12.22
CA LEU A 53 -7.39 4.06 -12.02
C LEU A 53 -8.13 4.43 -13.30
N GLU A 54 -7.61 5.41 -14.05
CA GLU A 54 -8.16 5.83 -15.35
C GLU A 54 -8.09 4.68 -16.37
N ASN A 55 -7.01 3.90 -16.38
CA ASN A 55 -6.88 2.71 -17.22
C ASN A 55 -7.94 1.65 -16.90
N LEU A 56 -8.16 1.35 -15.61
CA LEU A 56 -9.21 0.40 -15.19
C LEU A 56 -10.60 0.88 -15.59
N ALA A 57 -10.88 2.16 -15.40
CA ALA A 57 -12.15 2.76 -15.79
C ALA A 57 -12.38 2.64 -17.30
N SER A 58 -11.36 2.94 -18.12
CA SER A 58 -11.43 2.79 -19.57
C SER A 58 -11.66 1.34 -19.99
N ALA A 59 -10.98 0.39 -19.35
CA ALA A 59 -11.14 -1.03 -19.63
C ALA A 59 -12.55 -1.55 -19.28
N ALA A 60 -13.09 -1.14 -18.13
CA ALA A 60 -14.44 -1.53 -17.71
C ALA A 60 -15.51 -1.02 -18.68
N VAL A 61 -15.41 0.25 -19.10
CA VAL A 61 -16.33 0.83 -20.09
C VAL A 61 -16.21 0.12 -21.44
N HIS A 62 -14.99 -0.20 -21.88
CA HIS A 62 -14.79 -0.92 -23.14
C HIS A 62 -15.38 -2.34 -23.13
N GLY A 63 -15.29 -3.03 -21.99
CA GLY A 63 -15.89 -4.35 -21.79
C GLY A 63 -17.39 -4.35 -21.51
N GLY A 64 -18.00 -3.18 -21.29
CA GLY A 64 -19.38 -3.08 -20.79
C GLY A 64 -19.56 -3.67 -19.39
N SER A 65 -18.48 -3.74 -18.60
CA SER A 65 -18.44 -4.29 -17.24
C SER A 65 -18.40 -3.21 -16.16
N ASP A 66 -18.57 -1.93 -16.52
CA ASP A 66 -18.59 -0.80 -15.58
C ASP A 66 -19.69 -0.95 -14.51
N GLY A 67 -20.86 -1.47 -14.89
CA GLY A 67 -21.94 -1.79 -13.95
C GLY A 67 -21.64 -2.99 -13.03
N GLN A 68 -20.65 -3.82 -13.36
CA GLN A 68 -20.21 -4.96 -12.57
C GLN A 68 -19.16 -4.57 -11.53
N VAL A 69 -18.48 -3.42 -11.68
CA VAL A 69 -17.49 -2.94 -10.72
C VAL A 69 -18.17 -2.38 -9.47
N GLN A 70 -18.23 -3.19 -8.41
CA GLN A 70 -18.95 -2.84 -7.18
C GLN A 70 -18.11 -1.99 -6.23
N LYS A 71 -16.79 -2.21 -6.19
CA LYS A 71 -15.90 -1.51 -5.26
C LYS A 71 -14.47 -1.50 -5.72
N ILE A 72 -13.78 -0.36 -5.51
CA ILE A 72 -12.32 -0.24 -5.60
C ILE A 72 -11.83 0.37 -4.30
N VAL A 73 -10.90 -0.30 -3.61
CA VAL A 73 -10.40 0.14 -2.29
C VAL A 73 -8.90 -0.04 -2.19
N ASP A 74 -8.24 0.98 -1.65
CA ASP A 74 -6.86 0.90 -1.18
C ASP A 74 -6.85 0.43 0.28
N GLN A 75 -6.29 -0.75 0.54
CA GLN A 75 -6.35 -1.41 1.85
C GLN A 75 -5.21 -1.03 2.80
N TYR A 76 -4.10 -0.49 2.29
CA TYR A 76 -2.91 -0.15 3.10
C TYR A 76 -2.37 -1.34 3.92
N LEU A 77 -2.16 -2.49 3.26
CA LEU A 77 -1.69 -3.76 3.85
C LEU A 77 -0.33 -4.21 3.28
N ASN A 78 0.54 -3.27 2.90
CA ASN A 78 1.85 -3.58 2.31
C ASN A 78 2.92 -3.92 3.37
N PHE A 79 2.62 -4.90 4.23
CA PHE A 79 3.53 -5.47 5.22
C PHE A 79 3.06 -6.89 5.60
N ILE A 80 3.89 -7.63 6.34
CA ILE A 80 3.60 -9.00 6.78
C ILE A 80 3.78 -9.04 8.29
N SER A 81 2.73 -9.36 9.02
CA SER A 81 2.82 -9.71 10.45
C SER A 81 3.34 -11.14 10.56
N LEU A 82 4.41 -11.32 11.34
CA LEU A 82 5.01 -12.61 11.67
C LEU A 82 4.53 -13.08 13.04
N GLU A 83 4.42 -12.16 13.99
CA GLU A 83 3.89 -12.35 15.35
C GLU A 83 3.07 -11.09 15.73
N ASP A 84 2.48 -11.09 16.92
CA ASP A 84 1.62 -10.00 17.42
C ASP A 84 2.38 -8.65 17.52
N ASP A 85 3.67 -8.69 17.81
CA ASP A 85 4.56 -7.53 17.96
C ASP A 85 5.72 -7.51 16.96
N LEU A 86 5.69 -8.40 15.95
CA LEU A 86 6.72 -8.52 14.92
C LEU A 86 6.13 -8.46 13.52
N PHE A 87 6.61 -7.51 12.72
CA PHE A 87 6.27 -7.43 11.31
C PHE A 87 7.52 -7.22 10.45
N VAL A 88 7.40 -7.54 9.16
CA VAL A 88 8.38 -7.25 8.13
C VAL A 88 7.70 -6.52 6.97
N LEU A 89 8.39 -5.55 6.37
CA LEU A 89 7.81 -4.76 5.28
C LEU A 89 7.80 -5.49 3.93
N ARG A 90 8.71 -6.45 3.75
CA ARG A 90 8.77 -7.30 2.55
C ARG A 90 9.33 -8.68 2.92
N ARG A 91 9.01 -9.68 2.10
CA ARG A 91 9.72 -10.96 2.17
C ARG A 91 11.16 -10.78 1.76
N TYR A 92 12.05 -11.47 2.46
CA TYR A 92 13.44 -11.59 2.03
C TYR A 92 13.50 -12.32 0.69
N SER A 93 14.35 -11.81 -0.21
CA SER A 93 14.73 -12.43 -1.46
C SER A 93 16.21 -12.10 -1.68
N GLU A 94 16.99 -13.05 -2.17
CA GLU A 94 18.44 -12.88 -2.40
C GLU A 94 18.74 -11.67 -3.29
N ASN A 95 17.85 -11.38 -4.26
CA ASN A 95 17.95 -10.25 -5.17
C ASN A 95 17.07 -9.06 -4.74
N SER A 96 16.73 -8.96 -3.46
CA SER A 96 15.90 -7.85 -2.98
C SER A 96 16.67 -6.53 -3.10
N PRO A 97 16.10 -5.51 -3.76
CA PRO A 97 16.67 -4.15 -3.78
C PRO A 97 16.67 -3.51 -2.39
N MET A 98 15.98 -4.12 -1.41
CA MET A 98 15.96 -3.70 -0.01
C MET A 98 16.94 -4.52 0.87
N SER A 99 17.86 -5.26 0.26
CA SER A 99 18.88 -6.00 1.03
C SER A 99 19.90 -5.03 1.64
N TYR A 100 20.45 -5.40 2.80
CA TYR A 100 21.52 -4.63 3.45
C TYR A 100 22.71 -4.39 2.51
N PHE A 101 23.03 -5.39 1.68
CA PHE A 101 24.06 -5.28 0.66
C PHE A 101 23.72 -4.20 -0.37
N ALA A 102 22.52 -4.21 -0.95
CA ALA A 102 22.11 -3.23 -1.96
C ALA A 102 22.09 -1.79 -1.41
N ILE A 103 21.68 -1.60 -0.15
CA ILE A 103 21.64 -0.26 0.47
C ILE A 103 23.03 0.32 0.69
N ASN A 104 24.01 -0.54 1.00
CA ASN A 104 25.40 -0.14 1.27
C ASN A 104 26.32 -0.26 0.04
N ASP A 105 25.78 -0.68 -1.11
CA ASP A 105 26.54 -0.77 -2.34
C ASP A 105 26.82 0.65 -2.87
N PRO A 106 28.10 1.05 -3.04
CA PRO A 106 28.46 2.37 -3.58
C PRO A 106 27.97 2.59 -5.02
N SER A 107 27.57 1.52 -5.73
CA SER A 107 27.02 1.60 -7.08
C SER A 107 25.51 1.85 -7.12
N THR A 108 24.82 1.86 -5.97
CA THR A 108 23.40 2.15 -5.88
C THR A 108 23.12 3.60 -6.29
N SER A 109 22.22 3.79 -7.25
CA SER A 109 21.86 5.11 -7.73
C SER A 109 20.96 5.86 -6.76
N ASP A 110 20.97 7.19 -6.84
CA ASP A 110 20.09 8.05 -6.05
C ASP A 110 18.60 7.68 -6.25
N ASP A 111 18.21 7.32 -7.48
CA ASP A 111 16.84 6.89 -7.79
C ASP A 111 16.48 5.56 -7.11
N GLN A 112 17.41 4.61 -7.08
CA GLN A 112 17.21 3.32 -6.39
C GLN A 112 17.08 3.53 -4.88
N MET A 113 17.93 4.39 -4.31
CA MET A 113 17.86 4.75 -2.89
C MET A 113 16.54 5.46 -2.55
N ALA A 114 16.09 6.40 -3.40
CA ALA A 114 14.82 7.08 -3.22
C ALA A 114 13.63 6.11 -3.29
N ALA A 115 13.63 5.18 -4.25
CA ALA A 115 12.61 4.14 -4.36
C ALA A 115 12.60 3.19 -3.15
N PHE A 116 13.77 2.87 -2.60
CA PHE A 116 13.91 2.11 -1.36
C PHE A 116 13.28 2.86 -0.18
N ILE A 117 13.66 4.12 0.04
CA ILE A 117 13.12 4.98 1.10
C ILE A 117 11.59 5.06 1.01
N ASP A 118 11.06 5.23 -0.19
CA ASP A 118 9.62 5.31 -0.44
C ASP A 118 8.91 4.00 -0.10
N SER A 119 9.49 2.87 -0.51
CA SER A 119 8.94 1.56 -0.17
C SER A 119 8.92 1.30 1.33
N VAL A 120 9.94 1.71 2.08
CA VAL A 120 9.97 1.56 3.54
C VAL A 120 8.92 2.46 4.18
N ALA A 121 8.84 3.72 3.76
CA ALA A 121 7.85 4.67 4.26
C ALA A 121 6.41 4.22 3.98
N ASP A 122 6.12 3.64 2.82
CA ASP A 122 4.81 3.08 2.48
C ASP A 122 4.43 1.91 3.38
N GLY A 123 5.37 1.01 3.65
CA GLY A 123 5.15 -0.12 4.56
C GLY A 123 4.90 0.34 6.00
N LEU A 124 5.68 1.29 6.50
CA LEU A 124 5.46 1.87 7.85
C LEU A 124 4.14 2.64 7.94
N PHE A 125 3.76 3.36 6.87
CA PHE A 125 2.46 4.02 6.80
C PHE A 125 1.31 3.00 6.87
N ALA A 126 1.41 1.89 6.14
CA ALA A 126 0.45 0.80 6.17
C ALA A 126 0.29 0.21 7.58
N VAL A 127 1.38 0.03 8.33
CA VAL A 127 1.33 -0.38 9.74
C VAL A 127 0.59 0.67 10.59
N CYS A 128 0.94 1.95 10.47
CA CYS A 128 0.27 3.03 11.21
C CYS A 128 -1.23 3.11 10.90
N ALA A 129 -1.60 2.98 9.63
CA ALA A 129 -2.98 2.98 9.16
C ALA A 129 -3.77 1.77 9.69
N THR A 130 -3.14 0.59 9.70
CA THR A 130 -3.76 -0.64 10.25
C THR A 130 -4.00 -0.52 11.75
N MET A 131 -3.07 0.10 12.48
CA MET A 131 -3.23 0.36 13.91
C MET A 131 -4.16 1.55 14.22
N GLY A 132 -4.50 2.39 13.23
CA GLY A 132 -5.27 3.62 13.42
C GLY A 132 -4.51 4.71 14.19
N ILE A 133 -3.19 4.64 14.24
CA ILE A 133 -2.33 5.43 15.14
C ILE A 133 -1.48 6.43 14.36
N VAL A 134 -1.33 7.64 14.91
CA VAL A 134 -0.36 8.65 14.44
C VAL A 134 0.77 8.79 15.46
N PRO A 135 1.92 8.13 15.26
CA PRO A 135 3.01 8.13 16.24
C PRO A 135 3.80 9.44 16.26
N ILE A 136 4.60 9.63 17.31
CA ILE A 136 5.72 10.58 17.31
C ILE A 136 6.90 9.87 16.67
N ILE A 137 7.46 10.41 15.59
CA ILE A 137 8.61 9.80 14.89
C ILE A 137 9.93 10.32 15.47
N ARG A 138 10.88 9.42 15.71
CA ARG A 138 12.27 9.71 16.09
C ARG A 138 13.23 8.86 15.27
N CYS A 139 14.36 9.46 14.89
CA CYS A 139 15.44 8.80 14.17
C CYS A 139 16.78 9.50 14.44
N PRO A 140 17.92 8.81 14.22
CA PRO A 140 19.21 9.46 14.06
C PRO A 140 19.19 10.45 12.88
N LYS A 141 20.12 11.41 12.87
CA LYS A 141 20.27 12.40 11.80
C LYS A 141 21.30 11.93 10.77
N ASP A 142 21.21 12.52 9.58
CA ASP A 142 22.19 12.42 8.48
C ASP A 142 22.37 10.99 7.95
N ASN A 143 21.30 10.18 7.97
CA ASN A 143 21.31 8.81 7.44
C ASN A 143 19.99 8.44 6.72
N ALA A 144 19.92 7.21 6.18
CA ALA A 144 18.74 6.70 5.49
C ALA A 144 17.49 6.69 6.38
N ALA A 145 17.65 6.42 7.69
CA ALA A 145 16.56 6.46 8.66
C ALA A 145 15.90 7.86 8.76
N GLU A 146 16.67 8.95 8.65
CA GLU A 146 16.10 10.31 8.59
C GLU A 146 15.26 10.54 7.33
N HIS A 147 15.72 10.06 6.19
CA HIS A 147 14.97 10.19 4.93
C HIS A 147 13.65 9.41 4.98
N VAL A 148 13.66 8.18 5.52
CA VAL A 148 12.46 7.38 5.76
C VAL A 148 11.51 8.10 6.73
N ALA A 149 12.03 8.63 7.85
CA ALA A 149 11.25 9.35 8.85
C ALA A 149 10.54 10.57 8.26
N LYS A 150 11.25 11.39 7.48
CA LYS A 150 10.69 12.57 6.79
C LYS A 150 9.61 12.16 5.78
N ARG A 151 9.84 11.11 4.99
CA ARG A 151 8.87 10.63 4.01
C ARG A 151 7.60 10.09 4.67
N LEU A 152 7.74 9.35 5.78
CA LEU A 152 6.61 8.86 6.57
C LEU A 152 5.82 10.01 7.22
N ASP A 153 6.49 10.99 7.84
CA ASP A 153 5.84 12.18 8.42
C ASP A 153 5.02 12.92 7.37
N GLN A 154 5.58 13.13 6.17
CA GLN A 154 4.88 13.75 5.06
C GLN A 154 3.61 12.97 4.66
N LYS A 155 3.71 11.65 4.50
CA LYS A 155 2.56 10.79 4.18
C LYS A 155 1.46 10.86 5.25
N LEU A 156 1.83 10.84 6.53
CA LEU A 156 0.86 10.98 7.62
C LEU A 156 0.15 12.33 7.57
N ARG A 157 0.90 13.43 7.37
CA ARG A 157 0.33 14.78 7.28
C ARG A 157 -0.62 14.93 6.10
N ASP A 158 -0.25 14.42 4.94
CA ASP A 158 -1.06 14.52 3.73
C ASP A 158 -2.38 13.76 3.88
N ASN A 159 -2.34 12.56 4.47
CA ASN A 159 -3.55 11.77 4.72
C ASN A 159 -4.44 12.37 5.82
N LEU A 160 -3.87 13.00 6.85
CA LEU A 160 -4.64 13.70 7.88
C LEU A 160 -5.32 14.98 7.37
N ARG A 161 -4.79 15.58 6.29
CA ARG A 161 -5.38 16.76 5.66
C ARG A 161 -6.55 16.42 4.73
N ASP A 162 -6.60 15.21 4.19
CA ASP A 162 -7.72 14.78 3.36
C ASP A 162 -8.93 14.44 4.24
N ALA A 163 -9.89 15.35 4.30
CA ALA A 163 -11.12 15.19 5.08
C ALA A 163 -11.99 13.98 4.66
N ARG A 164 -11.72 13.39 3.48
CA ARG A 164 -12.39 12.17 3.02
C ARG A 164 -11.74 10.90 3.58
N ASN A 165 -10.56 11.04 4.18
CA ASN A 165 -9.78 9.90 4.63
C ASN A 165 -9.96 9.64 6.13
N ASN A 166 -10.48 8.45 6.45
CA ASN A 166 -10.86 8.06 7.81
C ASN A 166 -9.90 7.04 8.44
N LEU A 167 -8.66 6.92 7.92
CA LEU A 167 -7.67 5.93 8.40
C LEU A 167 -7.31 6.13 9.87
N PHE A 168 -7.27 7.37 10.36
CA PHE A 168 -6.81 7.73 11.71
C PHE A 168 -7.93 8.27 12.62
N THR A 169 -9.19 8.22 12.16
CA THR A 169 -10.35 8.73 12.91
C THR A 169 -10.96 7.71 13.85
N ILE A 170 -10.57 6.43 13.75
CA ILE A 170 -11.18 5.31 14.50
C ILE A 170 -10.92 5.43 16.01
N GLU A 171 -9.82 6.07 16.44
CA GLU A 171 -9.53 6.28 17.87
C GLU A 171 -9.85 7.69 18.39
N SER A 172 -9.81 8.71 17.53
CA SER A 172 -10.00 10.11 17.99
C SER A 172 -11.46 10.47 18.28
N VAL A 173 -12.44 9.69 17.80
CA VAL A 173 -13.88 9.99 17.97
C VAL A 173 -14.58 9.07 18.98
N ARG A 174 -14.09 7.85 19.23
CA ARG A 174 -14.68 6.96 20.26
C ARG A 174 -14.26 7.30 21.68
N ALA A 175 -13.19 8.07 21.83
CA ALA A 175 -12.63 8.39 23.11
C ALA A 175 -12.78 9.89 23.41
N GLY A 176 -13.86 10.22 24.11
CA GLY A 176 -13.81 11.29 25.13
C GLY A 176 -12.76 11.02 26.23
N GLN A 177 -11.88 10.04 26.04
CA GLN A 177 -10.67 9.74 26.77
C GLN A 177 -9.49 10.11 25.86
N LEU A 178 -8.90 11.27 26.12
CA LEU A 178 -7.53 11.54 25.73
C LEU A 178 -6.64 10.48 26.41
N ASN A 179 -6.43 9.33 25.77
CA ASN A 179 -5.34 8.43 26.15
C ASN A 179 -4.05 9.23 25.94
N ALA A 180 -3.49 9.70 27.05
CA ALA A 180 -2.46 10.73 27.14
C ALA A 180 -1.07 10.29 26.67
N SER A 181 -0.97 9.33 25.76
CA SER A 181 0.29 8.80 25.26
C SER A 181 0.18 8.59 23.75
N ARG A 182 0.72 9.54 22.97
CA ARG A 182 1.01 9.29 21.57
C ARG A 182 2.18 8.31 21.51
N PRO A 183 2.03 7.13 20.90
CA PRO A 183 3.11 6.14 20.84
C PRO A 183 4.30 6.67 20.04
N LEU A 184 5.47 6.17 20.38
CA LEU A 184 6.75 6.55 19.79
C LEU A 184 7.13 5.53 18.71
N LEU A 185 7.42 6.00 17.50
CA LEU A 185 8.04 5.20 16.44
C LEU A 185 9.51 5.60 16.33
N ILE A 186 10.41 4.67 16.63
CA ILE A 186 11.85 4.85 16.48
C ILE A 186 12.29 4.17 15.18
N ILE A 187 12.92 4.93 14.29
CA ILE A 187 13.50 4.42 13.04
C ILE A 187 15.02 4.51 13.19
N ALA A 188 15.69 3.37 13.11
CA ALA A 188 17.13 3.25 13.22
C ALA A 188 17.70 2.50 12.01
N ASP A 189 18.94 2.85 11.65
CA ASP A 189 19.70 2.12 10.64
C ASP A 189 20.51 0.99 11.31
N ARG A 190 20.91 -0.02 10.54
CA ARG A 190 21.68 -1.17 11.03
C ARG A 190 23.18 -0.94 11.01
#